data_AF-A0A9D1L6K6-F1
#
_entry.id   AF-A0A9D1L6K6-F1
#
_cell.length_a   1.000
_cell.length_b   1.000
_cell.length_c   1.000
_cell.angle_alpha   90.00
_cell.angle_beta   90.00
_cell.angle_gamma   90.00
#
_symmetry.space_group_name_H-M   'P 1'
#
loop_
_entity.id
_entity.type
_entity.pdbx_description
1 polymer ?
#
loop_
_entity_poly.entity_id
_entity_poly.type
_entity_poly.pdbx_seq_one_letter_code
_entity_poly.pdbx_strand_id
1 'polypeptide(L)'
;MKKSTKGFYTIEAVIFLPLVILAILSLGYFIKAAGVWENCIHGAVDESVRAASRAYGKSHIPIGGIIEERMLSENPRLEYGRAYYMGNDGDEGTAIYKVEAGIRLVLPLGFEREFSFETEIKYRGFIGKRPERKPMGAEGLEQYEGENPVWVFPQSGERYHGEGCTYVKASVTMKILNGAVRGKYRSCGLCHSEEISTGGIVFCFSGEDTAYHRGTCRSIKRHTSVMDKSEAEKKGYTPCRKCGGA
;
A
#
# COMPACT_ATOMS: atom_id res chain seq x y z
N MET A 1 79.37 12.33 8.43
CA MET A 1 78.64 12.13 7.15
C MET A 1 77.16 11.93 7.45
N LYS A 2 76.29 12.88 7.08
CA LYS A 2 74.84 12.69 7.16
C LYS A 2 74.45 11.65 6.10
N LYS A 3 73.98 10.47 6.51
CA LYS A 3 73.42 9.47 5.60
C LYS A 3 72.21 10.08 4.92
N SER A 4 72.33 10.35 3.62
CA SER A 4 71.21 10.72 2.76
C SER A 4 70.40 9.45 2.49
N THR A 5 69.41 9.15 3.32
CA THR A 5 68.34 8.20 2.99
C THR A 5 67.40 8.85 1.98
N LYS A 6 67.87 9.02 0.74
CA LYS A 6 67.02 9.39 -0.38
C LYS A 6 66.55 8.09 -1.02
N GLY A 7 65.29 7.73 -0.79
CA GLY A 7 64.64 6.62 -1.47
C GLY A 7 64.60 6.87 -2.98
N PHE A 8 64.76 5.81 -3.77
CA PHE A 8 64.60 5.89 -5.22
C PHE A 8 63.12 5.67 -5.56
N TYR A 9 62.46 6.70 -6.07
CA TYR A 9 61.04 6.67 -6.46
C TYR A 9 60.69 5.50 -7.39
N THR A 10 61.63 5.07 -8.24
CA THR A 10 61.43 3.92 -9.13
C THR A 10 61.34 2.60 -8.37
N ILE A 11 62.15 2.42 -7.32
CA ILE A 11 62.12 1.21 -6.48
C ILE A 11 60.83 1.15 -5.68
N GLU A 12 60.44 2.29 -5.09
CA GLU A 12 59.17 2.40 -4.36
C GLU A 12 57.98 2.12 -5.29
N ALA A 13 57.96 2.69 -6.50
CA ALA A 13 56.91 2.43 -7.48
C ALA A 13 56.85 0.97 -7.93
N VAL A 14 58.00 0.31 -8.16
CA VAL A 14 58.05 -1.11 -8.56
C VAL A 14 57.50 -2.03 -7.47
N ILE A 15 57.63 -1.66 -6.19
CA ILE A 15 57.07 -2.44 -5.07
C ILE A 15 55.59 -2.11 -4.86
N PHE A 16 55.19 -0.84 -4.89
CA PHE A 16 53.82 -0.41 -4.58
C PHE A 16 52.84 -0.65 -5.72
N LEU A 17 53.23 -0.42 -6.99
CA LEU A 17 52.31 -0.50 -8.12
C LEU A 17 51.66 -1.88 -8.27
N PRO A 18 52.40 -3.02 -8.17
CA PRO A 18 51.77 -4.34 -8.21
C PRO A 18 50.76 -4.57 -7.09
N LEU A 19 51.04 -4.08 -5.87
CA LEU A 19 50.11 -4.19 -4.74
C LEU A 19 48.82 -3.41 -4.99
N VAL A 20 48.94 -2.20 -5.54
CA VAL A 20 47.78 -1.38 -5.91
C VAL A 20 46.96 -2.05 -7.01
N ILE A 21 47.62 -2.59 -8.04
CA ILE A 21 46.96 -3.32 -9.12
C ILE A 21 46.21 -4.54 -8.57
N LEU A 22 46.85 -5.33 -7.70
CA LEU A 22 46.21 -6.48 -7.05
C LEU A 22 45.01 -6.05 -6.20
N ALA A 23 45.09 -4.95 -5.46
CA ALA A 23 43.99 -4.42 -4.67
C ALA A 23 42.79 -4.02 -5.56
N ILE A 24 43.03 -3.31 -6.66
CA ILE A 24 41.98 -2.90 -7.61
C ILE A 24 41.34 -4.12 -8.27
N LEU A 25 42.14 -5.10 -8.69
CA LEU A 25 41.63 -6.36 -9.25
C LEU A 25 40.79 -7.12 -8.23
N SER A 26 41.28 -7.24 -7.00
CA SER A 26 40.57 -7.91 -5.89
C SER A 26 39.20 -7.28 -5.66
N LEU A 27 39.14 -5.95 -5.61
CA LEU A 27 37.89 -5.21 -5.48
C LEU A 27 36.95 -5.47 -6.66
N GLY A 28 37.47 -5.48 -7.89
CA GLY A 28 36.69 -5.79 -9.09
C GLY A 28 36.07 -7.20 -9.06
N TYR A 29 36.81 -8.21 -8.58
CA TYR A 29 36.26 -9.57 -8.41
C TYR A 29 35.23 -9.64 -7.30
N PHE A 30 35.46 -8.95 -6.19
CA PHE A 30 34.49 -8.87 -5.11
C PHE A 30 33.17 -8.22 -5.56
N ILE A 31 33.24 -7.13 -6.33
CA ILE A 31 32.05 -6.48 -6.92
C ILE A 31 31.30 -7.44 -7.84
N LYS A 32 32.00 -8.23 -8.66
CA LYS A 32 31.35 -9.25 -9.51
C LYS A 32 30.63 -10.31 -8.68
N ALA A 33 31.23 -10.77 -7.59
CA ALA A 33 30.61 -11.74 -6.69
C ALA A 33 29.36 -11.15 -6.02
N ALA A 34 29.52 -9.97 -5.41
CA ALA A 34 28.45 -9.26 -4.75
C ALA A 34 27.26 -8.98 -5.69
N GLY A 35 27.52 -8.59 -6.95
CA GLY A 35 26.46 -8.34 -7.92
C GLY A 35 25.63 -9.58 -8.27
N VAL A 36 26.26 -10.76 -8.37
CA VAL A 36 25.51 -12.02 -8.59
C VAL A 36 24.67 -12.36 -7.37
N TRP A 37 25.24 -12.20 -6.17
CA TRP A 37 24.52 -12.44 -4.92
C TRP A 37 23.34 -11.49 -4.75
N GLU A 38 23.53 -10.21 -5.05
CA GLU A 38 22.48 -9.20 -5.00
C GLU A 38 21.34 -9.53 -5.96
N ASN A 39 21.63 -9.92 -7.20
CA ASN A 39 20.63 -10.38 -8.15
C ASN A 39 19.83 -11.59 -7.65
N CYS A 40 20.51 -12.58 -7.05
CA CYS A 40 19.84 -13.73 -6.45
C CYS A 40 18.87 -13.33 -5.34
N ILE A 41 19.30 -12.41 -4.46
CA ILE A 41 18.48 -11.89 -3.36
C ILE A 41 17.27 -11.13 -3.91
N HIS A 42 17.47 -10.24 -4.89
CA HIS A 42 16.38 -9.49 -5.52
C HIS A 42 15.36 -10.43 -6.18
N GLY A 43 15.82 -11.44 -6.92
CA GLY A 43 14.96 -12.45 -7.53
C GLY A 43 14.11 -13.19 -6.49
N ALA A 44 14.73 -13.61 -5.39
CA ALA A 44 14.05 -14.32 -4.32
C ALA A 44 13.05 -13.43 -3.55
N VAL A 45 13.37 -12.16 -3.31
CA VAL A 45 12.49 -11.18 -2.68
C VAL A 45 11.29 -10.87 -3.58
N ASP A 46 11.52 -10.68 -4.88
CA ASP A 46 10.43 -10.45 -5.85
C ASP A 46 9.42 -11.61 -5.88
N GLU A 47 9.90 -12.86 -5.93
CA GLU A 47 9.00 -14.01 -5.86
C GLU A 47 8.25 -14.08 -4.54
N SER A 48 8.92 -13.72 -3.43
CA SER A 48 8.31 -13.63 -2.11
C SER A 48 7.17 -12.59 -2.08
N VAL A 49 7.35 -11.44 -2.74
CA VAL A 49 6.31 -10.41 -2.87
C VAL A 49 5.14 -10.92 -3.71
N ARG A 50 5.40 -11.60 -4.84
CA ARG A 50 4.34 -12.17 -5.68
C ARG A 50 3.56 -13.24 -4.92
N ALA A 51 4.25 -14.12 -4.19
CA ALA A 51 3.64 -15.10 -3.32
C ALA A 51 2.79 -14.43 -2.24
N ALA A 52 3.33 -13.40 -1.60
CA ALA A 52 2.63 -12.66 -0.57
C ALA A 52 1.30 -12.08 -1.07
N SER A 53 1.30 -11.47 -2.26
CA SER A 53 0.10 -10.88 -2.87
C SER A 53 -0.98 -11.91 -3.24
N ARG A 54 -0.58 -13.16 -3.52
CA ARG A 54 -1.48 -14.25 -3.95
C ARG A 54 -1.93 -15.16 -2.81
N ALA A 55 -1.49 -14.89 -1.58
CA ALA A 55 -1.73 -15.75 -0.41
C ALA A 55 -3.15 -15.61 0.20
N TYR A 56 -4.09 -14.91 -0.43
CA TYR A 56 -5.44 -14.71 0.11
C TYR A 56 -6.12 -16.04 0.46
N GLY A 57 -6.50 -16.21 1.73
CA GLY A 57 -7.11 -17.45 2.24
C GLY A 57 -6.16 -18.66 2.38
N LYS A 58 -4.87 -18.52 2.07
CA LYS A 58 -3.84 -19.57 2.21
C LYS A 58 -2.85 -19.21 3.32
N SER A 59 -2.33 -20.21 4.03
CA SER A 59 -1.33 -19.97 5.09
C SER A 59 0.03 -19.52 4.52
N HIS A 60 0.49 -20.13 3.43
CA HIS A 60 1.67 -19.69 2.66
C HIS A 60 1.64 -20.35 1.28
N ILE A 61 2.49 -19.87 0.36
CA ILE A 61 2.67 -20.46 -0.98
C ILE A 61 4.11 -20.96 -1.09
N PRO A 62 4.33 -22.27 -1.36
CA PRO A 62 5.68 -22.79 -1.52
C PRO A 62 6.31 -22.26 -2.82
N ILE A 63 7.39 -21.50 -2.71
CA ILE A 63 8.05 -20.84 -3.86
C ILE A 63 9.52 -21.23 -4.09
N GLY A 64 10.07 -22.18 -3.31
CA GLY A 64 11.49 -22.56 -3.38
C GLY A 64 11.95 -22.88 -4.81
N GLY A 65 11.25 -23.77 -5.51
CA GLY A 65 11.63 -24.13 -6.89
C GLY A 65 11.55 -22.97 -7.89
N ILE A 66 10.63 -22.01 -7.70
CA ILE A 66 10.52 -20.82 -8.56
C ILE A 66 11.73 -19.90 -8.32
N ILE A 67 12.12 -19.73 -7.06
CA ILE A 67 13.32 -18.96 -6.69
C ILE A 67 14.56 -19.60 -7.32
N GLU A 68 14.71 -20.92 -7.21
CA GLU A 68 15.85 -21.65 -7.79
C GLU A 68 15.94 -21.51 -9.30
N GLU A 69 14.83 -21.74 -10.01
CA GLU A 69 14.75 -21.59 -11.46
C GLU A 69 15.12 -20.16 -11.90
N ARG A 70 14.60 -19.15 -11.19
CA ARG A 70 14.90 -17.75 -11.49
C ARG A 70 16.38 -17.42 -11.24
N MET A 71 16.94 -17.84 -10.10
CA MET A 71 18.35 -17.64 -9.80
C MET A 71 19.25 -18.20 -10.90
N LEU A 72 19.01 -19.44 -11.33
CA LEU A 72 19.82 -20.11 -12.36
C LEU A 72 19.62 -19.49 -13.75
N SER A 73 18.39 -19.08 -14.10
CA SER A 73 18.09 -18.48 -15.41
C SER A 73 18.65 -17.06 -15.57
N GLU A 74 18.62 -16.24 -14.52
CA GLU A 74 19.09 -14.85 -14.56
C GLU A 74 20.59 -14.71 -14.33
N ASN A 75 21.26 -15.73 -13.77
CA ASN A 75 22.67 -15.67 -13.41
C ASN A 75 23.48 -16.85 -13.99
N PRO A 76 23.92 -16.76 -15.26
CA PRO A 76 24.68 -17.83 -15.93
C PRO A 76 26.02 -18.19 -15.28
N ARG A 77 26.51 -17.38 -14.34
CA ARG A 77 27.77 -17.60 -13.60
C ARG A 77 27.57 -18.37 -12.29
N LEU A 78 26.34 -18.66 -11.90
CA LEU A 78 26.07 -19.52 -10.74
C LEU A 78 26.51 -20.94 -11.07
N GLU A 79 27.24 -21.53 -10.13
CA GLU A 79 27.52 -22.96 -10.12
C GLU A 79 26.31 -23.71 -9.55
N TYR A 80 25.67 -23.13 -8.52
CA TYR A 80 24.43 -23.61 -7.95
C TYR A 80 23.63 -22.48 -7.29
N GLY A 81 22.32 -22.68 -7.18
CA GLY A 81 21.39 -21.83 -6.43
C GLY A 81 20.28 -22.69 -5.84
N ARG A 82 20.03 -22.55 -4.54
CA ARG A 82 19.06 -23.37 -3.78
C ARG A 82 18.23 -22.51 -2.85
N ALA A 83 16.96 -22.87 -2.70
CA ALA A 83 16.02 -22.15 -1.85
C ALA A 83 15.19 -23.14 -1.01
N TYR A 84 15.54 -23.24 0.27
CA TYR A 84 14.92 -24.18 1.20
C TYR A 84 13.85 -23.49 2.05
N TYR A 85 12.66 -24.08 2.12
CA TYR A 85 11.63 -23.62 3.06
C TYR A 85 12.01 -24.05 4.48
N MET A 86 12.11 -23.08 5.40
CA MET A 86 12.48 -23.31 6.79
C MET A 86 11.27 -23.39 7.74
N GLY A 87 10.07 -23.06 7.26
CA GLY A 87 8.87 -23.02 8.10
C GLY A 87 8.32 -21.61 8.27
N ASN A 88 7.63 -21.40 9.39
CA ASN A 88 7.03 -20.13 9.79
C ASN A 88 7.53 -19.72 11.19
N ASP A 89 7.44 -18.42 11.50
CA ASP A 89 7.89 -17.86 12.78
C ASP A 89 6.77 -17.83 13.83
N GLY A 90 5.84 -18.80 13.79
CA GLY A 90 4.64 -18.82 14.63
C GLY A 90 3.51 -17.88 14.19
N ASP A 91 3.80 -16.87 13.36
CA ASP A 91 2.79 -15.97 12.79
C ASP A 91 2.04 -16.61 11.61
N GLU A 92 0.71 -16.55 11.63
CA GLU A 92 -0.11 -17.00 10.50
C GLU A 92 0.15 -16.13 9.25
N GLY A 93 0.39 -16.78 8.11
CA GLY A 93 0.73 -16.10 6.86
C GLY A 93 2.22 -15.98 6.60
N THR A 94 3.09 -16.33 7.56
CA THR A 94 4.53 -16.11 7.44
C THR A 94 5.24 -17.32 6.84
N ALA A 95 6.24 -17.07 6.01
CA ALA A 95 7.15 -18.08 5.46
C ALA A 95 8.60 -17.60 5.52
N ILE A 96 9.50 -18.50 5.86
CA ILE A 96 10.95 -18.27 5.87
C ILE A 96 11.61 -19.20 4.85
N TYR A 97 12.46 -18.62 4.02
CA TYR A 97 13.27 -19.34 3.04
C TYR A 97 14.75 -19.07 3.28
N LYS A 98 15.57 -20.11 3.31
CA LYS A 98 17.03 -20.02 3.23
C LYS A 98 17.46 -20.11 1.78
N VAL A 99 18.15 -19.09 1.31
CA VAL A 99 18.69 -19.01 -0.05
C VAL A 99 20.20 -19.17 0.02
N GLU A 100 20.73 -20.09 -0.76
CA GLU A 100 22.15 -20.39 -0.86
C GLU A 100 22.57 -20.37 -2.33
N ALA A 101 23.68 -19.73 -2.66
CA ALA A 101 24.22 -19.78 -4.01
C ALA A 101 25.75 -19.72 -4.02
N GLY A 102 26.33 -20.40 -5.00
CA GLY A 102 27.77 -20.48 -5.22
C GLY A 102 28.17 -19.99 -6.60
N ILE A 103 29.31 -19.30 -6.67
CA ILE A 103 29.98 -18.93 -7.91
C ILE A 103 31.44 -19.37 -7.87
N ARG A 104 31.96 -19.73 -9.03
CA ARG A 104 33.39 -19.96 -9.23
C ARG A 104 34.00 -18.82 -10.01
N LEU A 105 34.98 -18.16 -9.41
CA LEU A 105 35.72 -17.09 -10.08
C LEU A 105 37.10 -17.57 -10.48
N VAL A 106 37.40 -17.42 -11.77
CA VAL A 106 38.76 -17.55 -12.30
C VAL A 106 39.48 -16.23 -12.09
N LEU A 107 40.49 -16.25 -11.23
CA LEU A 107 41.35 -15.14 -10.87
C LEU A 107 42.60 -15.10 -11.79
N PRO A 108 43.33 -13.98 -11.84
CA PRO A 108 44.58 -13.90 -12.60
C PRO A 108 45.57 -14.96 -12.14
N LEU A 109 46.52 -15.34 -13.01
CA LEU A 109 47.55 -16.35 -12.73
C LEU A 109 47.02 -17.79 -12.57
N GLY A 110 45.80 -18.07 -13.04
CA GLY A 110 45.23 -19.42 -13.05
C GLY A 110 44.71 -19.89 -11.69
N PHE A 111 44.54 -18.97 -10.74
CA PHE A 111 43.88 -19.29 -9.48
C PHE A 111 42.37 -19.37 -9.68
N GLU A 112 41.73 -20.35 -9.05
CA GLU A 112 40.28 -20.42 -8.95
C GLU A 112 39.87 -20.31 -7.50
N ARG A 113 38.76 -19.62 -7.25
CA ARG A 113 38.18 -19.54 -5.92
C ARG A 113 36.68 -19.64 -5.98
N GLU A 114 36.14 -20.49 -5.12
CA GLU A 114 34.71 -20.62 -4.90
C GLU A 114 34.27 -19.58 -3.86
N PHE A 115 33.15 -18.94 -4.16
CA PHE A 115 32.50 -17.98 -3.29
C PHE A 115 31.04 -18.41 -3.16
N SER A 116 30.62 -18.69 -1.93
CA SER A 116 29.23 -18.96 -1.61
C SER A 116 28.66 -17.88 -0.70
N PHE A 117 27.36 -17.70 -0.77
CA PHE A 117 26.62 -16.91 0.20
C PHE A 117 25.38 -17.65 0.65
N GLU A 118 24.92 -17.27 1.84
CA GLU A 118 23.71 -17.76 2.46
C GLU A 118 22.94 -16.57 3.04
N THR A 119 21.62 -16.57 2.87
CA THR A 119 20.74 -15.58 3.47
C THR A 119 19.37 -16.17 3.78
N GLU A 120 18.61 -15.51 4.65
CA GLU A 120 17.25 -15.88 4.98
C GLU A 120 16.28 -14.77 4.54
N ILE A 121 15.21 -15.17 3.86
CA ILE A 121 14.14 -14.29 3.40
C ILE A 121 12.88 -14.67 4.14
N LYS A 122 12.40 -13.73 4.95
CA LYS A 122 11.12 -13.81 5.65
C LYS A 122 10.11 -12.92 4.95
N TYR A 123 8.95 -13.47 4.62
CA TYR A 123 7.82 -12.68 4.12
C TYR A 123 6.52 -13.11 4.78
N ARG A 124 5.52 -12.21 4.71
CA ARG A 124 4.16 -12.48 5.18
C ARG A 124 3.16 -12.32 4.05
N GLY A 125 2.38 -13.37 3.82
CA GLY A 125 1.29 -13.36 2.86
C GLY A 125 0.13 -12.46 3.28
N PHE A 126 -0.51 -11.84 2.29
CA PHE A 126 -1.76 -11.13 2.47
C PHE A 126 -2.91 -12.15 2.57
N ILE A 127 -3.05 -12.75 3.76
CA ILE A 127 -4.03 -13.83 4.02
C ILE A 127 -5.46 -13.33 4.21
N GLY A 128 -5.65 -12.00 4.31
CA GLY A 128 -6.92 -11.37 4.65
C GLY A 128 -7.27 -11.48 6.14
N LYS A 129 -8.38 -10.87 6.55
CA LYS A 129 -8.92 -11.05 7.91
C LYS A 129 -9.84 -12.26 7.89
N ARG A 130 -9.50 -13.34 8.61
CA ARG A 130 -10.50 -14.34 8.99
C ARG A 130 -11.45 -13.67 9.99
N PRO A 131 -12.73 -13.47 9.68
CA PRO A 131 -13.66 -13.02 10.71
C PRO A 131 -13.77 -14.15 11.73
N GLU A 132 -13.35 -13.92 12.97
CA GLU A 132 -13.55 -14.85 14.10
C GLU A 132 -15.04 -15.11 14.39
N ARG A 133 -15.93 -14.32 13.77
CA ARG A 133 -17.37 -14.46 13.87
C ARG A 133 -17.91 -15.10 12.61
N LYS A 134 -18.84 -16.04 12.78
CA LYS A 134 -19.72 -16.47 11.69
C LYS A 134 -20.30 -15.20 11.03
N PRO A 135 -20.31 -15.11 9.69
CA PRO A 135 -21.07 -14.05 9.03
C PRO A 135 -22.48 -14.07 9.61
N MET A 136 -22.99 -12.91 10.03
CA MET A 136 -24.39 -12.78 10.42
C MET A 136 -25.22 -13.35 9.27
N GLY A 137 -26.05 -14.36 9.55
CA GLY A 137 -27.03 -14.85 8.59
C GLY A 137 -28.01 -13.74 8.21
N ALA A 138 -28.70 -13.89 7.09
CA ALA A 138 -29.71 -12.92 6.64
C ALA A 138 -30.71 -12.56 7.77
N GLU A 139 -31.10 -13.55 8.58
CA GLU A 139 -31.96 -13.41 9.76
C GLU A 139 -31.39 -12.48 10.84
N GLY A 140 -30.06 -12.45 11.02
CA GLY A 140 -29.41 -11.54 11.96
C GLY A 140 -29.24 -10.11 11.41
N LEU A 141 -29.29 -9.95 10.09
CA LEU A 141 -29.30 -8.65 9.42
C LEU A 141 -30.66 -7.95 9.57
N GLU A 142 -31.74 -8.73 9.61
CA GLU A 142 -33.12 -8.27 9.78
C GLU A 142 -33.48 -7.94 11.25
N GLN A 143 -32.69 -8.40 12.23
CA GLN A 143 -32.94 -8.15 13.66
C GLN A 143 -32.34 -6.85 14.19
N TYR A 144 -31.58 -6.08 13.40
CA TYR A 144 -31.14 -4.74 13.80
C TYR A 144 -32.16 -3.69 13.36
N GLU A 145 -33.40 -3.84 13.82
CA GLU A 145 -34.32 -2.71 13.91
C GLU A 145 -33.93 -1.93 15.17
N GLY A 146 -33.10 -0.90 15.02
CA GLY A 146 -32.91 0.05 16.12
C GLY A 146 -34.28 0.54 16.56
N GLU A 147 -34.63 0.38 17.84
CA GLU A 147 -35.94 0.74 18.39
C GLU A 147 -36.29 2.21 18.11
N ASN A 148 -35.27 3.06 17.87
CA ASN A 148 -35.45 4.45 17.51
C ASN A 148 -34.32 4.95 16.57
N PRO A 149 -34.45 4.76 15.24
CA PRO A 149 -33.40 5.14 14.30
C PRO A 149 -33.30 6.66 14.17
N VAL A 150 -32.08 7.20 14.29
CA VAL A 150 -31.78 8.62 14.11
C VAL A 150 -30.68 8.83 13.07
N TRP A 151 -30.75 9.96 12.38
CA TRP A 151 -29.79 10.38 11.36
C TRP A 151 -28.79 11.36 11.96
N VAL A 152 -27.50 11.04 11.84
CA VAL A 152 -26.40 11.92 12.27
C VAL A 152 -25.54 12.30 11.08
N PHE A 153 -24.77 13.39 11.21
CA PHE A 153 -23.77 13.80 10.22
C PHE A 153 -22.35 13.56 10.79
N PRO A 154 -21.72 12.39 10.55
CA PRO A 154 -20.53 11.95 11.31
C PRO A 154 -19.32 12.88 11.19
N GLN A 155 -19.23 13.62 10.08
CA GLN A 155 -18.09 14.48 9.78
C GLN A 155 -18.35 15.96 10.07
N SER A 156 -19.59 16.36 10.34
CA SER A 156 -19.96 17.78 10.36
C SER A 156 -21.10 18.19 11.30
N GLY A 157 -21.73 17.23 11.99
CA GLY A 157 -22.84 17.51 12.89
C GLY A 157 -22.59 16.94 14.28
N GLU A 158 -22.98 17.72 15.29
CA GLU A 158 -22.96 17.34 16.70
C GLU A 158 -24.35 16.89 17.17
N ARG A 159 -25.29 16.74 16.23
CA ARG A 159 -26.70 16.52 16.51
C ARG A 159 -27.28 15.34 15.75
N TYR A 160 -28.24 14.67 16.39
CA TYR A 160 -29.07 13.65 15.77
C TYR A 160 -30.43 14.21 15.34
N HIS A 161 -30.97 13.64 14.27
CA HIS A 161 -32.14 14.13 13.55
C HIS A 161 -33.12 12.98 13.29
N GLY A 162 -34.42 13.27 13.20
CA GLY A 162 -35.40 12.30 12.70
C GLY A 162 -35.45 12.27 11.17
N GLU A 163 -36.05 11.22 10.61
CA GLU A 163 -36.18 11.01 9.16
C GLU A 163 -36.86 12.20 8.46
N GLY A 164 -37.84 12.80 9.15
CA GLY A 164 -38.62 13.94 8.69
C GLY A 164 -37.84 15.24 8.58
N CYS A 165 -36.62 15.32 9.11
CA CYS A 165 -35.90 16.57 9.25
C CYS A 165 -35.52 17.17 7.88
N THR A 166 -35.78 18.47 7.68
CA THR A 166 -35.37 19.19 6.46
C THR A 166 -33.86 19.10 6.19
N TYR A 167 -33.05 18.90 7.24
CA TYR A 167 -31.60 18.73 7.08
C TYR A 167 -31.22 17.37 6.49
N VAL A 168 -32.03 16.33 6.74
CA VAL A 168 -31.84 14.93 6.33
C VAL A 168 -32.46 14.65 4.95
N LYS A 169 -33.68 15.15 4.68
CA LYS A 169 -34.43 14.92 3.42
C LYS A 169 -33.87 15.59 2.16
N ALA A 170 -32.70 16.21 2.25
CA ALA A 170 -32.12 16.97 1.16
C ALA A 170 -31.46 16.02 0.14
N SER A 171 -32.25 15.27 -0.64
CA SER A 171 -31.73 14.42 -1.71
C SER A 171 -31.23 15.27 -2.88
N VAL A 172 -29.97 15.06 -3.25
CA VAL A 172 -29.29 15.83 -4.30
C VAL A 172 -29.31 15.03 -5.59
N THR A 173 -29.85 15.61 -6.65
CA THR A 173 -29.83 15.04 -8.01
C THR A 173 -28.78 15.77 -8.84
N MET A 174 -27.95 15.01 -9.54
CA MET A 174 -27.01 15.54 -10.53
C MET A 174 -27.76 15.90 -11.82
N LYS A 175 -27.50 17.10 -12.35
CA LYS A 175 -28.08 17.60 -13.60
C LYS A 175 -27.01 18.31 -14.43
N ILE A 176 -27.17 18.31 -15.75
CA ILE A 176 -26.36 19.12 -16.65
C ILE A 176 -26.97 20.53 -16.71
N LEU A 177 -26.15 21.56 -16.50
CA LEU A 177 -26.60 22.94 -16.52
C LEU A 177 -26.97 23.36 -17.95
N ASN A 178 -28.26 23.56 -18.19
CA ASN A 178 -28.82 24.05 -19.45
C ASN A 178 -29.84 25.17 -19.20
N GLY A 179 -30.42 25.73 -20.26
CA GLY A 179 -31.42 26.81 -20.15
C GLY A 179 -32.63 26.46 -19.29
N ALA A 180 -33.09 25.21 -19.34
CA ALA A 180 -34.22 24.72 -18.53
C ALA A 180 -33.88 24.65 -17.03
N VAL A 181 -32.66 24.22 -16.68
CA VAL A 181 -32.18 24.20 -15.28
C VAL A 181 -32.00 25.63 -14.74
N ARG A 182 -31.45 26.56 -15.54
CA ARG A 182 -31.32 27.98 -15.15
C ARG A 182 -32.67 28.68 -14.96
N GLY A 183 -33.70 28.28 -15.71
CA GLY A 183 -35.05 28.81 -15.55
C GLY A 183 -35.80 28.24 -14.34
N LYS A 184 -35.48 27.00 -13.92
CA LYS A 184 -36.17 26.30 -12.83
C LYS A 184 -35.52 26.47 -11.45
N TYR A 185 -34.20 26.68 -11.39
CA TYR A 185 -33.44 26.72 -10.13
C TYR A 185 -32.59 28.00 -10.04
N ARG A 186 -32.50 28.61 -8.86
CA ARG A 186 -31.63 29.78 -8.63
C ARG A 186 -30.17 29.36 -8.46
N SER A 187 -29.20 30.25 -8.71
CA SER A 187 -27.81 29.95 -8.38
C SER A 187 -27.59 30.02 -6.87
N CYS A 188 -26.76 29.12 -6.34
CA CYS A 188 -26.33 29.17 -4.95
C CYS A 188 -25.22 30.20 -4.74
N GLY A 189 -25.53 31.27 -3.99
CA GLY A 189 -24.56 32.31 -3.62
C GLY A 189 -23.47 31.87 -2.63
N LEU A 190 -23.60 30.70 -1.99
CA LEU A 190 -22.57 30.17 -1.09
C LEU A 190 -21.41 29.48 -1.82
N CYS A 191 -21.66 28.98 -3.03
CA CYS A 191 -20.64 28.29 -3.84
C CYS A 191 -20.43 28.96 -5.19
N HIS A 192 -20.96 30.18 -5.37
CA HIS A 192 -20.87 30.97 -6.59
C HIS A 192 -21.13 30.13 -7.83
N SER A 193 -22.24 29.38 -7.80
CA SER A 193 -22.57 28.43 -8.88
C SER A 193 -22.93 29.14 -10.19
N GLU A 194 -23.22 30.45 -10.17
CA GLU A 194 -23.48 31.27 -11.36
C GLU A 194 -22.34 31.25 -12.40
N GLU A 195 -21.10 31.11 -11.95
CA GLU A 195 -19.91 31.11 -12.79
C GLU A 195 -19.74 29.81 -13.60
N ILE A 196 -20.54 28.77 -13.33
CA ILE A 196 -20.47 27.51 -14.06
C ILE A 196 -21.03 27.74 -15.48
N SER A 197 -20.21 27.45 -16.48
CA SER A 197 -20.61 27.54 -17.88
C SER A 197 -21.72 26.55 -18.24
N THR A 198 -22.55 26.91 -19.22
CA THR A 198 -23.58 26.02 -19.78
C THR A 198 -22.92 24.72 -20.27
N GLY A 199 -23.48 23.57 -19.88
CA GLY A 199 -22.89 22.24 -20.09
C GLY A 199 -22.16 21.68 -18.86
N GLY A 200 -21.90 22.49 -17.83
CA GLY A 200 -21.29 22.02 -16.59
C GLY A 200 -22.21 21.14 -15.73
N ILE A 201 -21.61 20.29 -14.89
CA ILE A 201 -22.35 19.43 -13.95
C ILE A 201 -22.73 20.25 -12.71
N VAL A 202 -24.02 20.24 -12.38
CA VAL A 202 -24.57 20.89 -11.18
C VAL A 202 -25.42 19.92 -10.37
N PHE A 203 -25.60 20.27 -9.11
CA PHE A 203 -26.31 19.46 -8.13
C PHE A 203 -27.50 20.24 -7.61
N CYS A 204 -28.70 19.67 -7.71
CA CYS A 204 -29.94 20.32 -7.29
C CYS A 204 -30.64 19.48 -6.22
N PHE A 205 -31.20 20.13 -5.20
CA PHE A 205 -32.04 19.44 -4.22
C PHE A 205 -33.44 19.18 -4.78
N SER A 206 -34.01 18.02 -4.46
CA SER A 206 -35.37 17.66 -4.84
C SER A 206 -36.39 18.53 -4.09
N GLY A 207 -37.03 19.46 -4.80
CA GLY A 207 -38.03 20.40 -4.27
C GLY A 207 -38.24 21.56 -5.23
N GLU A 208 -39.41 22.19 -5.20
CA GLU A 208 -39.65 23.46 -5.90
C GLU A 208 -38.94 24.58 -5.11
N ASP A 209 -38.30 25.52 -5.82
CA ASP A 209 -37.53 26.66 -5.27
C ASP A 209 -36.14 26.39 -4.67
N THR A 210 -35.46 25.31 -5.07
CA THR A 210 -34.08 25.03 -4.61
C THR A 210 -33.02 25.70 -5.50
N ALA A 211 -31.82 25.90 -4.96
CA ALA A 211 -30.68 26.39 -5.72
C ALA A 211 -29.92 25.23 -6.39
N TYR A 212 -29.22 25.50 -7.49
CA TYR A 212 -28.22 24.59 -8.04
C TYR A 212 -26.84 24.89 -7.45
N HIS A 213 -26.02 23.86 -7.27
CA HIS A 213 -24.78 23.92 -6.49
C HIS A 213 -23.61 23.26 -7.24
N ARG A 214 -22.38 23.68 -6.93
CA ARG A 214 -21.13 22.97 -7.30
C ARG A 214 -20.95 21.74 -6.42
N GLY A 215 -20.40 20.64 -6.95
CA GLY A 215 -20.14 19.41 -6.16
C GLY A 215 -19.26 19.58 -4.92
N THR A 216 -18.49 20.68 -4.84
CA THR A 216 -17.68 21.05 -3.68
C THR A 216 -18.43 21.83 -2.60
N CYS A 217 -19.70 22.20 -2.84
CA CYS A 217 -20.50 22.99 -1.91
C CYS A 217 -20.73 22.25 -0.60
N ARG A 218 -20.47 22.92 0.53
CA ARG A 218 -20.70 22.38 1.88
C ARG A 218 -22.16 21.95 2.11
N SER A 219 -23.11 22.54 1.38
CA SER A 219 -24.52 22.15 1.44
C SER A 219 -24.78 20.76 0.84
N ILE A 220 -23.99 20.32 -0.15
CA ILE A 220 -24.12 18.99 -0.80
C ILE A 220 -23.40 17.89 -0.01
N LYS A 221 -22.28 18.22 0.66
CA LYS A 221 -21.47 17.26 1.44
C LYS A 221 -22.14 16.82 2.75
N ARG A 222 -23.42 16.46 2.71
CA ARG A 222 -24.20 15.97 3.85
C ARG A 222 -24.27 14.45 3.79
N HIS A 223 -23.20 13.78 4.23
CA HIS A 223 -23.24 12.33 4.44
C HIS A 223 -23.96 12.04 5.76
N THR A 224 -25.19 11.53 5.68
CA THR A 224 -25.94 11.05 6.84
C THR A 224 -25.62 9.59 7.14
N SER A 225 -25.45 9.25 8.40
CA SER A 225 -25.42 7.86 8.88
C SER A 225 -26.64 7.62 9.75
N VAL A 226 -27.29 6.46 9.59
CA VAL A 226 -28.35 6.01 10.50
C VAL A 226 -27.70 5.24 11.65
N MET A 227 -28.14 5.50 12.88
CA MET A 227 -27.77 4.73 14.07
C MET A 227 -28.90 4.77 15.09
N ASP A 228 -28.83 3.95 16.12
CA ASP A 228 -29.80 3.98 17.20
C ASP A 228 -29.64 5.25 18.05
N LYS A 229 -30.76 5.84 18.50
CA LYS A 229 -30.75 7.04 19.35
C LYS A 229 -29.89 6.86 20.60
N SER A 230 -29.96 5.71 21.26
CA SER A 230 -29.19 5.42 22.46
C SER A 230 -27.68 5.36 22.17
N GLU A 231 -27.30 4.89 20.98
CA GLU A 231 -25.92 4.87 20.52
C GLU A 231 -25.43 6.28 20.15
N ALA A 232 -26.28 7.10 19.54
CA ALA A 232 -25.98 8.49 19.23
C ALA A 232 -25.70 9.31 20.50
N GLU A 233 -26.52 9.14 21.54
CA GLU A 233 -26.32 9.83 22.83
C GLU A 233 -25.03 9.37 23.53
N LYS A 234 -24.71 8.06 23.51
CA LYS A 234 -23.43 7.53 24.02
C LYS A 234 -22.22 8.10 23.28
N LYS A 235 -22.36 8.35 21.98
CA LYS A 235 -21.33 9.00 21.13
C LYS A 235 -21.28 10.52 21.30
N GLY A 236 -22.12 11.10 22.16
CA GLY A 236 -22.12 12.53 22.50
C GLY A 236 -22.94 13.41 21.55
N TYR A 237 -23.77 12.82 20.69
CA TYR A 237 -24.67 13.59 19.83
C TYR A 237 -25.85 14.13 20.65
N THR A 238 -26.27 15.37 20.37
CA THR A 238 -27.39 16.03 21.04
C THR A 238 -28.62 16.12 20.14
N PRO A 239 -29.85 16.24 20.67
CA PRO A 239 -31.04 16.34 19.82
C PRO A 239 -31.00 17.60 18.95
N CYS A 240 -31.42 17.46 17.69
CA CYS A 240 -31.58 18.60 16.79
C CYS A 240 -32.60 19.60 17.35
N ARG A 241 -32.21 20.86 17.52
CA ARG A 241 -33.11 21.93 17.99
C ARG A 241 -34.37 22.16 17.13
N LYS A 242 -34.38 21.70 15.87
CA LYS A 242 -35.51 21.87 14.93
C LYS A 242 -36.49 20.70 14.93
N CYS A 243 -35.99 19.46 14.98
CA CYS A 243 -36.84 18.26 14.90
C CYS A 243 -36.87 17.44 16.19
N GLY A 244 -36.08 17.81 17.21
CA GLY A 244 -35.96 17.05 18.45
C GLY A 244 -35.32 15.66 18.31
N GLY A 245 -35.03 15.21 17.09
CA GLY A 245 -34.65 13.83 16.81
C GLY A 245 -35.84 12.86 16.75
N ALA A 246 -37.04 13.38 16.51
CA ALA A 246 -38.28 12.64 16.23
C ALA A 246 -38.64 12.71 14.75
#